data_AF-A0A1L3ZB40-F1
#
_entry.id   AF-A0A1L3ZB40-F1
#
_cell.length_a   1.000
_cell.length_b   1.000
_cell.length_c   1.000
_cell.angle_alpha   90.00
_cell.angle_beta   90.00
_cell.angle_gamma   90.00
#
_symmetry.space_group_name_H-M   'P 1'
#
loop_
_entity.id
_entity.type
_entity.pdbx_description
1 polymer ?
#
loop_
_entity_poly.entity_id
_entity_poly.type
_entity_poly.pdbx_seq_one_letter_code
_entity_poly.pdbx_strand_id
1 'polypeptide(L)' 'MTDEQIKHMVLRFLNWKLPDDFNPDDGITFKRDFNENTPYPMKHEPSGTNLLDYTQAQAMVRHMLDGMPEA' A
#
# COMPACT_ATOMS: atom_id res chain seq x y z
N MET A 1 -10.51 -17.35 -8.33
CA MET A 1 -9.95 -17.05 -6.99
C MET A 1 -11.07 -17.15 -5.97
N THR A 2 -10.86 -17.76 -4.79
CA THR A 2 -11.89 -17.83 -3.73
C THR A 2 -11.91 -16.54 -2.90
N ASP A 3 -13.01 -16.27 -2.18
CA ASP A 3 -13.10 -15.10 -1.30
C ASP A 3 -12.07 -15.11 -0.17
N GLU A 4 -11.72 -16.29 0.37
CA GLU A 4 -10.66 -16.39 1.39
C GLU A 4 -9.27 -16.10 0.80
N GLN A 5 -9.00 -16.49 -0.45
CA GLN A 5 -7.75 -16.11 -1.13
C GLN A 5 -7.70 -14.59 -1.36
N ILE A 6 -8.80 -13.97 -1.78
CA ILE A 6 -8.90 -12.51 -1.96
C ILE A 6 -8.67 -11.80 -0.62
N LYS A 7 -9.34 -12.23 0.44
CA LYS A 7 -9.13 -11.71 1.80
C LYS A 7 -7.67 -11.83 2.24
N HIS A 8 -7.03 -12.96 1.97
CA HIS A 8 -5.60 -13.12 2.26
C HIS A 8 -4.75 -12.11 1.49
N MET A 9 -5.01 -11.91 0.19
CA MET A 9 -4.30 -10.90 -0.62
C MET A 9 -4.49 -9.48 -0.08
N VAL A 10 -5.72 -9.11 0.32
CA VAL A 10 -6.02 -7.81 0.92
C VAL A 10 -5.22 -7.60 2.21
N LEU A 11 -5.24 -8.58 3.11
CA LEU A 11 -4.50 -8.50 4.38
C LEU A 11 -2.99 -8.42 4.15
N ARG A 12 -2.47 -9.11 3.12
CA ARG A 12 -1.06 -9.03 2.73
C ARG A 12 -0.70 -7.63 2.24
N PHE A 13 -1.53 -7.00 1.41
CA PHE A 13 -1.31 -5.62 0.95
C PHE A 13 -1.34 -4.63 2.11
N LEU A 14 -2.35 -4.70 2.99
CA LEU A 14 -2.50 -3.76 4.10
C LEU A 14 -1.32 -3.80 5.08
N ASN A 15 -0.70 -4.98 5.27
CA ASN A 15 0.47 -5.14 6.12
C ASN A 15 1.81 -5.01 5.37
N TRP A 16 1.78 -4.74 4.06
CA TRP A 16 2.99 -4.55 3.29
C TRP A 16 3.55 -3.14 3.55
N LYS A 17 4.75 -3.08 4.13
CA LYS A 17 5.52 -1.84 4.24
C LYS A 17 5.85 -1.35 2.82
N LEU A 18 5.55 -0.09 2.54
CA LEU A 18 5.82 0.48 1.22
C LEU A 18 7.33 0.49 0.94
N PRO A 19 7.76 0.30 -0.33
CA PRO A 19 9.17 0.32 -0.70
C PRO A 19 9.90 1.60 -0.31
N ASP A 20 11.22 1.52 -0.15
CA ASP A 20 12.06 2.69 0.19
C ASP A 20 12.05 3.76 -0.90
N ASP A 21 11.86 3.36 -2.14
CA ASP A 21 11.75 4.21 -3.34
C ASP A 21 10.29 4.54 -3.71
N PHE A 22 9.33 4.29 -2.81
CA PHE A 22 7.94 4.69 -3.02
C PHE A 22 7.83 6.20 -3.28
N ASN A 23 7.42 6.53 -4.51
CA ASN A 23 7.32 7.90 -5.01
C ASN A 23 6.01 8.06 -5.78
N PRO A 24 4.90 8.41 -5.10
CA PRO A 24 3.62 8.64 -5.76
C PRO A 24 3.70 9.88 -6.68
N ASP A 25 2.87 9.91 -7.72
CA ASP A 25 2.75 11.00 -8.69
C ASP A 25 1.30 11.54 -8.72
N ASP A 26 0.94 12.35 -9.72
CA ASP A 26 -0.38 12.95 -9.95
C ASP A 26 -0.79 13.94 -8.86
N GLY A 27 0.17 14.81 -8.48
CA GLY A 27 -0.04 15.85 -7.47
C GLY A 27 0.06 15.36 -6.02
N ILE A 28 0.43 14.10 -5.79
CA ILE A 28 0.70 13.55 -4.46
C ILE A 28 2.22 13.52 -4.24
N THR A 29 2.69 13.99 -3.08
CA THR A 29 4.11 13.91 -2.71
C THR A 29 4.23 13.26 -1.33
N PHE A 30 5.09 12.24 -1.23
CA PHE A 30 5.39 11.58 0.04
C PHE A 30 6.69 12.13 0.64
N LYS A 31 6.58 12.83 1.78
CA LYS A 31 7.75 13.25 2.56
C LYS A 31 8.17 12.11 3.50
N ARG A 32 9.24 11.39 3.16
CA ARG A 32 9.72 10.25 3.96
C ARG A 32 10.38 10.67 5.27
N ASP A 33 11.32 11.61 5.18
CA ASP A 33 12.10 12.03 6.34
C ASP A 33 11.37 13.14 7.12
N PHE A 34 11.47 13.08 8.44
CA PHE A 34 10.93 14.10 9.32
C PHE A 34 11.83 14.31 10.54
N ASN A 35 11.59 15.40 11.27
CA ASN A 35 12.44 15.83 12.39
C ASN A 35 13.90 16.08 12.01
N GLU A 36 14.17 16.45 10.75
CA GLU A 36 15.51 16.52 10.16
C GLU A 36 16.41 17.56 10.85
N ASN A 37 15.81 18.60 11.43
CA ASN A 37 16.51 19.67 12.14
C ASN A 37 16.52 19.47 13.68
N THR A 38 16.24 18.25 14.14
CA THR A 38 16.23 17.91 15.58
C THR A 38 17.29 16.85 15.88
N PRO A 39 17.65 16.62 17.16
CA PRO A 39 18.56 15.54 17.54
C PRO A 39 18.07 14.11 17.20
N TYR A 40 16.80 13.96 16.81
CA TYR A 40 16.16 12.66 16.57
C TYR A 40 15.51 12.63 15.18
N PRO A 41 16.30 12.61 14.09
CA PRO A 41 15.77 12.43 12.75
C PRO A 41 15.06 11.07 12.65
N MET A 42 13.93 11.03 11.96
CA MET A 42 13.09 9.85 11.82
C MET A 42 12.56 9.71 10.40
N LYS A 43 12.05 8.50 10.10
CA LYS A 43 11.45 8.17 8.81
C LYS A 43 10.02 7.71 9.00
N HIS A 44 9.13 8.19 8.12
CA HIS A 44 7.83 7.58 7.95
C HIS A 44 8.00 6.22 7.26
N GLU A 45 7.38 5.21 7.85
CA GLU A 45 7.45 3.82 7.39
C GLU A 45 6.04 3.29 7.12
N PRO A 46 5.33 3.87 6.14
CA PRO A 46 3.95 3.53 5.89
C PRO A 46 3.79 2.09 5.40
N SER A 47 2.65 1.50 5.71
CA SER A 47 2.17 0.26 5.13
C SER A 47 0.96 0.50 4.22
N GLY A 48 0.45 -0.54 3.55
CA GLY A 48 -0.73 -0.42 2.68
C GLY A 48 -1.96 0.22 3.38
N THR A 49 -2.11 0.06 4.70
CA THR A 49 -3.13 0.76 5.51
C THR A 49 -3.03 2.29 5.50
N ASN A 50 -1.86 2.86 5.21
CA ASN A 50 -1.70 4.30 5.05
C ASN A 50 -2.19 4.81 3.69
N LEU A 51 -2.50 3.90 2.74
CA LEU A 51 -3.01 4.23 1.41
C LEU A 51 -4.50 3.92 1.27
N LEU A 52 -4.92 2.72 1.67
CA LEU A 52 -6.28 2.23 1.47
C LEU A 52 -6.81 1.58 2.75
N ASP A 53 -8.11 1.72 3.00
CA ASP A 53 -8.81 0.88 3.95
C ASP A 53 -9.05 -0.55 3.38
N TYR A 54 -9.60 -1.44 4.21
CA TYR A 54 -9.85 -2.81 3.81
C TYR A 54 -10.79 -2.94 2.61
N THR A 55 -11.86 -2.14 2.57
CA THR A 55 -12.86 -2.17 1.50
C THR A 55 -12.26 -1.70 0.18
N GLN A 56 -11.50 -0.61 0.21
CA GLN A 56 -10.80 -0.07 -0.95
C GLN A 56 -9.74 -1.06 -1.47
N ALA A 57 -8.93 -1.65 -0.59
CA ALA A 57 -7.95 -2.66 -0.97
C ALA A 57 -8.62 -3.93 -1.53
N GLN A 58 -9.77 -4.34 -1.00
CA GLN A 58 -10.55 -5.45 -1.55
C GLN A 58 -11.06 -5.14 -2.97
N ALA A 59 -11.58 -3.94 -3.20
CA ALA A 59 -12.00 -3.50 -4.54
C ALA A 59 -10.82 -3.50 -5.52
N MET A 60 -9.66 -3.00 -5.11
CA MET A 60 -8.43 -3.04 -5.92
C MET A 60 -8.01 -4.48 -6.27
N VAL A 61 -8.00 -5.42 -5.30
CA VAL A 61 -7.65 -6.83 -5.57
C VAL A 61 -8.63 -7.46 -6.56
N ARG A 62 -9.94 -7.22 -6.39
CA ARG A 62 -10.94 -7.73 -7.33
C ARG A 62 -10.76 -7.16 -8.73
N HIS A 63 -10.45 -5.86 -8.84
CA HIS A 63 -10.16 -5.23 -10.13
C HIS A 63 -8.95 -5.88 -10.83
N MET A 64 -7.85 -6.13 -10.11
CA MET A 64 -6.69 -6.82 -10.70
C MET A 64 -7.01 -8.25 -11.17
N LEU A 65 -7.83 -8.99 -10.40
CA LEU A 65 -8.20 -10.36 -10.72
C LEU A 65 -9.14 -10.46 -11.93
N ASP A 66 -10.02 -9.47 -12.11
CA ASP A 66 -10.94 -9.38 -13.24
C ASP A 66 -10.20 -9.26 -14.59
N GLY A 67 -9.04 -8.58 -14.59
CA GLY A 67 -8.20 -8.39 -15.77
C GLY A 67 -7.13 -9.46 -16.01
N MET A 68 -7.11 -10.57 -15.26
CA MET A 68 -6.07 -11.59 -15.46
C MET A 68 -6.26 -12.36 -16.77
N PRO A 69 -5.18 -12.63 -17.52
CA PRO A 69 -5.25 -13.49 -18.69
C PRO A 69 -5.60 -14.93 -18.29
N GLU A 70 -6.18 -15.68 -19.24
CA GLU A 70 -6.32 -17.12 -19.10
C GLU A 70 -4.93 -17.78 -18.98
N ALA A 71 -4.85 -18.82 -18.14
CA ALA A 71 -3.60 -19.50 -17.81
C ALA A 71 -3.12 -20.44 -18.92
#